data_AF-A0A134A826-F1
#
_entry.id   AF-A0A134A826-F1
#
_cell.length_a   1.000
_cell.length_b   1.000
_cell.length_c   1.000
_cell.angle_alpha   90.00
_cell.angle_beta   90.00
_cell.angle_gamma   90.00
#
_symmetry.space_group_name_H-M   'P 1'
#
loop_
_entity.id
_entity.type
_entity.pdbx_description
1 polymer ?
#
loop_
_entity_poly.entity_id
_entity_poly.type
_entity_poly.pdbx_seq_one_letter_code
_entity_poly.pdbx_strand_id
1 'polypeptide(L)'
;MPANQILSRQGRSIVPCKALCLHADDDVATVLSDVAMGDRVVVTDKAGGRVCELVCQDSIDAFHKIALHPIGSGEVVHKYGEAIGRATEDILPGGHVHVHNLESIRTRKHD
;
A
#
# COMPACT_ATOMS: atom_id res chain seq x y z
N MET A 1 -14.87 23.95 41.41
CA MET A 1 -15.82 24.49 40.42
C MET A 1 -15.38 24.05 39.03
N PRO A 2 -16.30 23.61 38.17
CA PRO A 2 -16.18 22.33 37.48
C PRO A 2 -16.06 22.42 35.95
N ALA A 3 -15.69 21.27 35.37
CA ALA A 3 -16.06 20.70 34.07
C ALA A 3 -16.17 21.62 32.82
N ASN A 4 -15.46 21.22 31.76
CA ASN A 4 -16.21 20.95 30.53
C ASN A 4 -15.60 19.81 29.71
N GLN A 5 -16.18 18.63 29.91
CA GLN A 5 -16.23 17.54 28.96
C GLN A 5 -17.33 17.90 27.96
N ILE A 6 -16.99 18.09 26.68
CA ILE A 6 -17.99 18.06 25.60
C ILE A 6 -17.57 16.97 24.62
N LEU A 7 -18.28 15.84 24.72
CA LEU A 7 -18.34 14.77 23.73
C LEU A 7 -19.24 15.19 22.56
N SER A 8 -19.07 14.46 21.45
CA SER A 8 -20.01 14.29 20.33
C SER A 8 -19.99 15.37 19.22
N ARG A 9 -19.01 15.24 18.33
CA ARG A 9 -19.37 15.22 16.91
C ARG A 9 -19.26 13.78 16.46
N GLN A 10 -20.31 13.25 15.84
CA GLN A 10 -20.25 11.97 15.13
C GLN A 10 -19.19 12.11 14.03
N GLY A 11 -17.94 11.81 14.38
CA GLY A 11 -16.83 11.91 13.47
C GLY A 11 -16.89 10.68 12.59
N ARG A 12 -17.40 10.84 11.36
CA ARG A 12 -17.00 9.97 10.26
C ARG A 12 -15.48 9.83 10.40
N SER A 13 -14.99 8.64 10.78
CA SER A 13 -13.56 8.41 10.84
C SER A 13 -13.07 8.65 9.42
N ILE A 14 -12.52 9.84 9.19
CA ILE A 14 -11.91 10.21 7.92
C ILE A 14 -10.60 9.47 7.99
N VAL A 15 -10.62 8.17 7.70
CA VAL A 15 -9.39 7.41 7.51
C VAL A 15 -8.74 8.10 6.31
N PRO A 16 -7.66 8.87 6.49
CA PRO A 16 -7.09 9.62 5.39
C PRO A 16 -6.62 8.60 4.35
N CYS A 17 -6.88 8.87 3.08
CA CYS A 17 -6.31 8.06 2.01
C CYS A 17 -4.80 8.19 2.09
N LYS A 18 -4.12 7.09 2.43
CA LYS A 18 -2.66 7.07 2.61
C LYS A 18 -1.94 6.35 1.48
N ALA A 19 -2.64 5.80 0.49
CA ALA A 19 -2.02 5.10 -0.63
C ALA A 19 -2.79 5.25 -1.96
N LEU A 20 -2.04 5.21 -3.06
CA LEU A 20 -2.53 5.41 -4.43
C LEU A 20 -2.21 4.18 -5.30
N CYS A 21 -3.26 3.57 -5.85
CA CYS A 21 -3.20 2.52 -6.87
C CYS A 21 -3.37 3.18 -8.24
N LEU A 22 -2.50 2.87 -9.21
CA LEU A 22 -2.40 3.63 -10.46
C LEU A 22 -2.87 2.85 -11.68
N HIS A 23 -3.04 1.54 -11.56
CA HIS A 23 -3.60 0.67 -12.57
C HIS A 23 -4.45 -0.43 -11.92
N ALA A 24 -5.44 -0.95 -12.65
CA ALA A 24 -6.31 -2.03 -12.15
C ALA A 24 -5.55 -3.34 -11.91
N ASP A 25 -4.46 -3.54 -12.65
CA ASP A 25 -3.59 -4.72 -12.57
C ASP A 25 -2.39 -4.50 -11.62
N ASP A 26 -2.40 -3.45 -10.78
CA ASP A 26 -1.34 -3.24 -9.81
C ASP A 26 -1.47 -4.22 -8.64
N ASP A 27 -0.38 -4.93 -8.30
CA ASP A 27 -0.32 -5.74 -7.07
C ASP A 27 0.01 -4.89 -5.84
N VAL A 28 0.46 -3.65 -6.06
CA VAL A 28 0.98 -2.74 -5.03
C VAL A 28 0.48 -1.31 -5.23
N ALA A 29 0.24 -0.59 -4.14
CA ALA A 29 -0.02 0.85 -4.15
C ALA A 29 1.18 1.65 -3.65
N THR A 30 1.25 2.93 -4.00
CA THR A 30 2.26 3.87 -3.46
C THR A 30 1.71 4.57 -2.24
N VAL A 31 2.39 4.47 -1.11
CA VAL A 31 2.07 5.20 0.11
C VAL A 31 2.36 6.71 -0.10
N LEU A 32 1.46 7.59 0.35
CA LEU A 32 1.54 9.05 0.15
C LEU A 32 2.03 9.83 1.38
N SER A 33 2.08 9.17 2.53
CA SER A 33 2.56 9.69 3.81
C SER A 33 2.99 8.51 4.67
N ASP A 34 3.91 8.69 5.61
CA ASP A 34 4.34 7.61 6.51
C ASP A 34 3.16 6.87 7.17
N VAL A 35 3.27 5.55 7.22
CA VAL A 35 2.28 4.62 7.78
C VAL A 35 2.96 3.79 8.85
N ALA A 36 2.36 3.71 10.03
CA ALA A 36 2.84 2.82 11.09
C ALA A 36 2.23 1.42 10.93
N MET A 37 2.93 0.40 11.42
CA MET A 37 2.36 -0.94 11.58
C MET A 37 1.04 -0.86 12.38
N GLY A 38 0.01 -1.57 11.90
CA GLY A 38 -1.33 -1.59 12.49
C GLY A 38 -2.25 -0.46 12.03
N ASP A 39 -1.75 0.55 11.30
CA ASP A 39 -2.59 1.59 10.72
C ASP A 39 -3.56 1.00 9.68
N ARG A 40 -4.78 1.54 9.64
CA ARG A 40 -5.68 1.34 8.49
C ARG A 40 -5.27 2.27 7.36
N VAL A 41 -5.04 1.68 6.19
CA VAL A 41 -4.71 2.40 4.95
C VAL A 41 -5.87 2.25 3.98
N VAL A 42 -6.51 3.36 3.65
CA VAL A 42 -7.44 3.42 2.51
C VAL A 42 -6.63 3.66 1.24
N VAL A 43 -6.82 2.78 0.26
CA VAL A 43 -6.21 2.87 -1.06
C VAL A 43 -7.23 3.46 -2.03
N THR A 44 -6.83 4.48 -2.78
CA THR A 44 -7.66 5.06 -3.85
C THR A 44 -7.00 4.94 -5.21
N ASP A 45 -7.80 5.08 -6.26
CA ASP A 45 -7.33 5.30 -7.62
C ASP A 45 -7.03 6.79 -7.89
N LYS A 46 -6.60 7.10 -9.13
CA LYS A 46 -6.32 8.49 -9.58
C LYS A 46 -7.54 9.39 -9.62
N ALA A 47 -8.75 8.84 -9.74
CA ALA A 47 -10.01 9.58 -9.73
C ALA A 47 -10.57 9.78 -8.30
N GLY A 48 -9.88 9.27 -7.27
CA GLY A 48 -10.33 9.30 -5.88
C GLY A 48 -11.34 8.21 -5.54
N GLY A 49 -11.58 7.24 -6.43
CA GLY A 49 -12.37 6.06 -6.16
C GLY A 49 -11.67 5.16 -5.14
N ARG A 50 -12.42 4.63 -4.17
CA ARG A 50 -11.87 3.69 -3.18
C ARG A 50 -11.64 2.33 -3.84
N VAL A 51 -10.40 1.87 -3.82
CA VAL A 51 -9.99 0.55 -4.34
C VAL A 51 -10.18 -0.50 -3.25
N CYS A 52 -9.53 -0.29 -2.09
CA CYS A 52 -9.64 -1.19 -0.95
C CYS A 52 -9.26 -0.48 0.37
N GLU A 53 -9.32 -1.22 1.46
CA GLU A 53 -8.75 -0.85 2.75
C GLU A 53 -8.01 -2.06 3.33
N LEU A 54 -6.86 -1.81 3.93
CA LEU A 54 -6.00 -2.84 4.50
C LEU A 54 -5.39 -2.36 5.82
N VAL A 55 -4.85 -3.30 6.58
CA VAL A 55 -4.07 -3.02 7.80
C VAL A 55 -2.59 -3.16 7.45
N CYS A 56 -1.82 -2.12 7.72
CA CYS A 56 -0.39 -2.10 7.46
C CYS A 56 0.33 -3.12 8.34
N GLN A 57 1.17 -3.98 7.76
CA GLN A 57 1.91 -5.02 8.48
C GLN A 57 3.29 -4.54 8.95
N ASP A 58 3.81 -3.49 8.32
CA ASP A 58 5.11 -2.89 8.59
C ASP A 58 4.99 -1.38 8.78
N SER A 59 6.00 -0.73 9.34
CA SER A 59 6.14 0.72 9.15
C SER A 59 6.65 1.00 7.73
N ILE A 60 5.95 1.86 6.99
CA ILE A 60 6.23 2.16 5.59
C ILE A 60 6.37 3.67 5.41
N ASP A 61 7.54 4.09 4.94
CA ASP A 61 7.82 5.49 4.63
C ASP A 61 7.01 5.97 3.43
N ALA A 62 6.77 7.28 3.36
CA ALA A 62 6.15 7.90 2.20
C ALA A 62 6.86 7.53 0.89
N PHE A 63 6.06 7.36 -0.17
CA PHE A 63 6.46 6.99 -1.53
C PHE A 63 6.98 5.56 -1.72
N HIS A 64 6.96 4.73 -0.68
CA HIS A 64 7.21 3.30 -0.80
C HIS A 64 5.96 2.53 -1.20
N LYS A 65 6.12 1.22 -1.44
CA LYS A 65 5.04 0.37 -1.95
C LYS A 65 4.44 -0.48 -0.84
N ILE A 66 3.13 -0.63 -0.86
CA ILE A 66 2.36 -1.50 0.03
C ILE A 66 1.61 -2.54 -0.80
N ALA A 67 1.65 -3.81 -0.39
CA ALA A 67 0.98 -4.91 -1.10
C ALA A 67 -0.54 -4.83 -0.96
N LEU A 68 -1.27 -5.00 -2.07
CA LEU A 68 -2.74 -4.92 -2.10
C LEU A 68 -3.41 -6.27 -1.82
N HIS A 69 -2.71 -7.37 -2.06
CA HIS A 69 -3.13 -8.75 -1.84
C HIS A 69 -1.91 -9.61 -1.48
N PRO A 70 -2.07 -10.90 -1.15
CA PRO A 70 -0.93 -11.78 -0.94
C PRO A 70 -0.12 -11.91 -2.23
N ILE A 71 1.20 -11.85 -2.12
CA ILE A 71 2.16 -12.06 -3.22
C ILE A 71 3.12 -13.16 -2.75
N GLY A 72 3.10 -14.31 -3.42
CA GLY A 72 3.96 -15.43 -3.09
C GLY A 72 5.42 -15.21 -3.53
N SER A 73 6.36 -15.87 -2.84
CA SER A 73 7.75 -15.89 -3.28
C SER A 73 7.87 -16.38 -4.73
N GLY A 74 8.64 -15.65 -5.55
CA GLY A 74 8.85 -15.90 -6.96
C GLY A 74 7.78 -15.34 -7.90
N GLU A 75 6.63 -14.89 -7.37
CA GLU A 75 5.56 -14.26 -8.17
C GLU A 75 6.02 -12.92 -8.73
N VAL A 76 5.51 -12.60 -9.92
CA VAL A 76 5.76 -11.31 -10.57
C VAL A 76 4.93 -10.25 -9.88
N VAL A 77 5.56 -9.13 -9.54
CA VAL A 77 4.90 -7.96 -8.97
C VAL A 77 4.72 -6.90 -10.06
N HIS A 78 3.52 -6.35 -10.16
CA HIS A 78 3.11 -5.36 -11.13
C HIS A 78 2.88 -4.00 -10.47
N LYS A 79 3.33 -2.95 -11.15
CA LYS A 79 3.02 -1.56 -10.82
C LYS A 79 2.92 -0.75 -12.10
N TYR A 80 1.95 0.17 -12.15
CA TYR A 80 1.55 0.87 -13.36
C TYR A 80 1.06 -0.06 -14.48
N GLY A 81 0.57 -1.26 -14.13
CA GLY A 81 0.20 -2.31 -15.08
C GLY A 81 1.38 -3.06 -15.70
N GLU A 82 2.61 -2.79 -15.25
CA GLU A 82 3.84 -3.39 -15.81
C GLU A 82 4.55 -4.23 -14.75
N ALA A 83 5.17 -5.33 -15.17
CA ALA A 83 6.02 -6.14 -14.30
C ALA A 83 7.25 -5.35 -13.84
N ILE A 84 7.41 -5.17 -12.53
CA ILE A 84 8.54 -4.43 -11.94
C ILE A 84 9.60 -5.33 -11.30
N GLY A 85 9.22 -6.57 -10.95
CA GLY A 85 10.09 -7.46 -10.21
C GLY A 85 9.44 -8.80 -9.88
N ARG A 86 10.18 -9.63 -9.16
CA ARG A 86 9.67 -10.83 -8.49
C ARG A 86 9.84 -10.70 -6.99
N ALA A 87 8.84 -11.14 -6.23
CA ALA A 87 8.97 -11.21 -4.79
C ALA A 87 10.03 -12.26 -4.42
N THR A 88 10.90 -11.96 -3.46
CA THR A 88 11.93 -12.92 -3.00
C THR A 88 11.46 -13.74 -1.80
N GLU A 89 10.35 -13.35 -1.19
CA GLU A 89 9.69 -14.00 -0.06
C GLU A 89 8.17 -13.80 -0.18
N ASP A 90 7.40 -14.47 0.68
CA ASP A 90 5.95 -14.24 0.74
C ASP A 90 5.66 -12.87 1.36
N ILE A 91 4.79 -12.09 0.72
CA ILE A 91 4.39 -10.76 1.16
C ILE A 91 2.88 -10.76 1.42
N LEU A 92 2.50 -10.43 2.65
CA LEU A 92 1.09 -10.34 3.04
C LEU A 92 0.46 -9.02 2.57
N PRO A 93 -0.88 -8.96 2.41
CA PRO A 93 -1.57 -7.69 2.19
C PRO A 93 -1.20 -6.67 3.26
N GLY A 94 -0.86 -5.45 2.84
CA GLY A 94 -0.38 -4.41 3.74
C GLY A 94 1.10 -4.48 4.12
N GLY A 95 1.84 -5.46 3.60
CA GLY A 95 3.29 -5.55 3.76
C GLY A 95 4.06 -4.54 2.90
N HIS A 96 5.25 -4.16 3.36
CA HIS A 96 6.16 -3.25 2.66
C HIS A 96 6.83 -3.95 1.47
N VAL A 97 6.62 -3.46 0.25
CA VAL A 97 7.30 -3.99 -0.95
C VAL A 97 8.45 -3.07 -1.35
N HIS A 98 9.69 -3.52 -1.18
CA HIS A 98 10.88 -2.75 -1.54
C HIS A 98 12.06 -3.65 -1.94
N VAL A 99 13.27 -3.10 -2.02
CA VAL A 99 14.44 -3.78 -2.59
C VAL A 99 14.91 -4.97 -1.75
N HIS A 100 14.47 -5.05 -0.48
CA HIS A 100 14.81 -6.17 0.39
C HIS A 100 14.00 -7.43 0.06
N ASN A 101 12.78 -7.27 -0.50
CA ASN A 101 11.88 -8.38 -0.82
C ASN A 101 11.40 -8.40 -2.28
N LEU A 102 12.03 -7.60 -3.14
CA LEU A 102 11.72 -7.49 -4.55
C LEU A 102 13.00 -7.50 -5.39
N GLU A 103 13.17 -8.53 -6.21
CA GLU A 103 14.21 -8.58 -7.22
C GLU A 103 13.69 -7.96 -8.52
N SER A 104 14.41 -6.96 -9.07
CA SER A 104 13.99 -6.31 -10.30
C SER A 104 14.13 -7.25 -11.50
N ILE A 105 13.04 -7.39 -12.27
CA ILE A 105 13.10 -8.02 -13.59
C ILE A 105 13.75 -6.98 -14.51
N ARG A 106 15.08 -7.08 -14.69
CA ARG A 106 15.72 -6.37 -15.80
C ARG A 106 15.13 -6.91 -17.09
N THR A 107 14.48 -6.06 -17.87
CA THR A 107 14.20 -6.33 -19.28
C THR A 107 15.55 -6.60 -19.94
N ARG A 108 15.90 -7.86 -20.20
CA ARG A 108 17.01 -8.16 -21.10
C ARG A 108 16.60 -7.61 -22.45
N LYS A 109 17.34 -6.61 -22.95
CA LYS A 109 17.35 -6.36 -24.39
C LYS A 109 17.82 -7.68 -25.02
N HIS A 110 16.99 -8.25 -25.88
CA HIS A 110 17.38 -9.39 -26.71
C HIS A 110 18.68 -9.02 -27.45
N ASP A 111 19.60 -9.99 -27.54
CA ASP A 111 20.85 -9.93 -28.30
C ASP A 111 20.63 -9.56 -29.78
#